data_AF-A0A371MUM4-F1
#
_entry.id   AF-A0A371MUM4-F1
#
_cell.length_a   1.000
_cell.length_b   1.000
_cell.length_c   1.000
_cell.angle_alpha   90.00
_cell.angle_beta   90.00
_cell.angle_gamma   90.00
#
_symmetry.space_group_name_H-M   'P 1'
#
loop_
_entity.id
_entity.type
_entity.pdbx_description
1 polymer ?
#
loop_
_entity_poly.entity_id
_entity_poly.type
_entity_poly.pdbx_seq_one_letter_code
_entity_poly.pdbx_strand_id
1 'polypeptide(L)'
;MVSVQETGGGTVKCWLSRDECDQLERAAGERDWQREIAIQLQTRCGLRSDEVPKVTLGDIRYSEEGECWLFTVAGKNTDGGDPKMRDAWMPEDVERNVSKYARERDLSDDDPLVSVSPSSVRRWVREAAQSVGETTENDRWGHVSSHDLRRSWATWHLVERPDPVDVRTMMAIGGWSSYSAIEPYLDAPTEARIGAAMA
;
A
#
# COMPACT_ATOMS: atom_id res chain seq x y z
N MET A 1 0.34 -17.64 4.77
CA MET A 1 1.72 -17.59 5.28
C MET A 1 2.52 -16.76 4.31
N VAL A 2 3.19 -15.71 4.81
CA VAL A 2 3.89 -14.73 3.96
C VAL A 2 4.82 -15.46 3.01
N SER A 3 4.69 -15.14 1.72
CA SER A 3 5.56 -15.69 0.69
C SER A 3 6.87 -14.92 0.70
N VAL A 4 7.99 -15.64 0.69
CA VAL A 4 9.34 -15.06 0.74
C VAL A 4 10.16 -15.57 -0.45
N GLN A 5 10.91 -14.67 -1.07
CA GLN A 5 11.86 -15.00 -2.12
C GLN A 5 13.22 -14.40 -1.79
N GLU A 6 14.25 -15.23 -1.72
CA GLU A 6 15.63 -14.75 -1.66
C GLU A 6 16.05 -14.20 -3.01
N THR A 7 16.69 -13.04 -2.99
CA THR A 7 17.27 -12.43 -4.19
C THR A 7 18.79 -12.50 -4.13
N GLY A 8 19.44 -12.49 -5.30
CA GLY A 8 20.89 -12.42 -5.38
C GLY A 8 21.40 -11.22 -4.59
N GLY A 9 22.28 -11.45 -3.61
CA GLY A 9 22.80 -10.42 -2.70
C GLY A 9 22.24 -10.45 -1.27
N GLY A 10 21.45 -11.47 -0.90
CA GLY A 10 21.02 -11.69 0.49
C GLY A 10 19.84 -10.83 0.94
N THR A 11 19.15 -10.18 0.01
CA THR A 11 17.90 -9.45 0.29
C THR A 11 16.71 -10.40 0.13
N VAL A 12 15.78 -10.39 1.07
CA VAL A 12 14.53 -11.16 1.03
C VAL A 12 13.40 -10.25 0.57
N LYS A 13 12.63 -10.69 -0.43
CA LYS A 13 11.39 -10.05 -0.88
C LYS A 13 10.20 -10.79 -0.28
N CYS A 14 9.22 -10.04 0.22
CA CYS A 14 7.98 -10.62 0.73
C CYS A 14 6.78 -10.27 -0.18
N TRP A 15 5.80 -11.16 -0.19
CA TRP A 15 4.45 -10.91 -0.70
C TRP A 15 3.43 -11.33 0.36
N LEU A 16 2.53 -10.40 0.66
CA LEU A 16 1.47 -10.58 1.63
C LEU A 16 0.15 -10.83 0.89
N SER A 17 -0.63 -11.79 1.37
CA SER A 17 -2.03 -11.94 0.97
C SER A 17 -2.88 -10.77 1.50
N ARG A 18 -4.14 -10.69 1.07
CA ARG A 18 -5.08 -9.72 1.63
C ARG A 18 -5.28 -9.90 3.14
N ASP A 19 -5.44 -11.14 3.59
CA ASP A 19 -5.59 -11.48 5.01
C ASP A 19 -4.35 -11.15 5.85
N GLU A 20 -3.16 -11.23 5.25
CA GLU A 20 -1.91 -10.84 5.92
C GLU A 20 -1.79 -9.32 5.98
N CYS A 21 -2.21 -8.59 4.95
CA CYS A 21 -2.35 -7.14 5.04
C CYS A 21 -3.35 -6.75 6.15
N ASP A 22 -4.50 -7.44 6.26
CA ASP A 22 -5.48 -7.21 7.34
C ASP A 22 -4.86 -7.43 8.73
N GLN A 23 -4.08 -8.49 8.92
CA GLN A 23 -3.37 -8.75 10.18
C GLN A 23 -2.38 -7.64 10.52
N LEU A 24 -1.62 -7.18 9.53
CA LEU A 24 -0.64 -6.11 9.70
C LEU A 24 -1.31 -4.77 10.06
N GLU A 25 -2.41 -4.44 9.38
CA GLU A 25 -3.22 -3.24 9.64
C GLU A 25 -3.77 -3.26 11.06
N ARG A 26 -4.36 -4.39 11.50
CA ARG A 26 -4.90 -4.56 12.86
C ARG A 26 -3.81 -4.44 13.93
N ALA A 27 -2.68 -5.12 13.75
CA ALA A 27 -1.57 -5.07 14.71
C ALA A 27 -1.01 -3.65 14.88
N ALA A 28 -1.03 -2.83 13.83
CA ALA A 28 -0.68 -1.42 13.93
C ALA A 28 -1.75 -0.60 14.65
N GLY A 29 -3.03 -0.84 14.36
CA GLY A 29 -4.17 -0.17 15.00
C GLY A 29 -4.29 -0.42 16.51
N GLU A 30 -3.88 -1.59 16.99
CA GLU A 30 -3.77 -1.90 18.42
C GLU A 30 -2.84 -0.95 19.17
N ARG A 31 -1.87 -0.33 18.46
CA ARG A 31 -0.94 0.65 19.04
C ARG A 31 -1.45 2.08 18.91
N ASP A 32 -1.93 2.46 17.73
CA ASP A 32 -2.58 3.75 17.45
C ASP A 32 -3.32 3.68 16.11
N TRP A 33 -4.50 4.29 16.03
CA TRP A 33 -5.28 4.39 14.78
C TRP A 33 -4.51 5.10 13.65
N GLN A 34 -3.65 6.08 13.96
CA GLN A 34 -2.80 6.72 12.95
C GLN A 34 -1.83 5.73 12.30
N ARG A 35 -1.38 4.71 13.05
CA ARG A 35 -0.49 3.66 12.52
C ARG A 35 -1.25 2.73 11.60
N GLU A 36 -2.49 2.37 11.93
CA GLU A 36 -3.37 1.60 11.06
C GLU A 36 -3.55 2.29 9.71
N ILE A 37 -3.89 3.60 9.71
CA ILE A 37 -4.05 4.39 8.48
C ILE A 37 -2.74 4.43 7.68
N ALA A 38 -1.60 4.62 8.34
CA ALA A 38 -0.30 4.61 7.67
C ALA A 38 -0.01 3.28 6.95
N ILE A 39 -0.47 2.15 7.51
CA ILE A 39 -0.33 0.84 6.86
C ILE A 39 -1.37 0.67 5.75
N GLN A 40 -2.64 1.03 5.97
CA GLN A 40 -3.70 0.96 4.95
C GLN A 40 -3.33 1.75 3.68
N LEU A 41 -2.78 2.96 3.83
CA LEU A 41 -2.31 3.74 2.68
C LEU A 41 -1.26 2.99 1.84
N GLN A 42 -0.43 2.14 2.46
CA GLN A 42 0.56 1.33 1.74
C GLN A 42 -0.03 0.03 1.17
N THR A 43 -0.81 -0.72 1.97
CA THR A 43 -1.34 -2.05 1.60
C THR A 43 -2.58 -2.01 0.72
N ARG A 44 -3.35 -0.92 0.78
CA ARG A 44 -4.64 -0.76 0.08
C ARG A 44 -4.57 0.25 -1.06
N CYS A 45 -3.75 1.29 -0.91
CA CYS A 45 -3.61 2.37 -1.90
C CYS A 45 -2.25 2.37 -2.60
N GLY A 46 -1.34 1.47 -2.21
CA GLY A 46 -0.04 1.29 -2.87
C GLY A 46 0.97 2.40 -2.59
N LEU A 47 0.81 3.23 -1.55
CA LEU A 47 1.74 4.32 -1.28
C LEU A 47 3.12 3.82 -0.89
N ARG A 48 4.13 4.63 -1.21
CA ARG A 48 5.46 4.49 -0.64
C ARG A 48 5.49 5.10 0.76
N SER A 49 6.37 4.60 1.63
CA SER A 49 6.53 5.12 2.99
C SER A 49 6.86 6.63 3.07
N ASP A 50 7.44 7.22 2.03
CA ASP A 50 7.76 8.65 1.93
C ASP A 50 6.65 9.49 1.29
N GLU A 51 5.61 8.84 0.75
CA GLU A 51 4.38 9.46 0.27
C GLU A 51 3.36 9.58 1.41
N VAL A 52 3.31 8.59 2.32
CA VAL A 52 2.33 8.54 3.44
C VAL A 52 2.25 9.84 4.24
N PRO A 53 3.35 10.46 4.70
CA PRO A 53 3.27 11.69 5.50
C PRO A 53 2.85 12.95 4.73
N LYS A 54 2.74 12.86 3.39
CA LYS A 54 2.43 13.99 2.52
C LYS A 54 0.95 14.09 2.18
N VAL A 55 0.15 13.07 2.51
CA VAL A 55 -1.29 13.05 2.23
C VAL A 55 -2.01 13.82 3.33
N THR A 56 -2.73 14.86 2.93
CA THR A 56 -3.63 15.61 3.81
C THR A 56 -5.08 15.15 3.64
N LEU A 57 -5.96 15.58 4.56
CA LEU A 57 -7.38 15.29 4.44
C LEU A 57 -7.99 15.92 3.18
N GLY A 58 -7.58 17.14 2.84
CA GLY A 58 -8.06 17.88 1.67
C GLY A 58 -7.60 17.32 0.32
N ASP A 59 -6.60 16.44 0.31
CA ASP A 59 -6.20 15.73 -0.91
C ASP A 59 -7.25 14.69 -1.35
N ILE A 60 -8.11 14.22 -0.44
CA ILE A 60 -9.09 13.17 -0.70
C ILE A 60 -10.33 13.74 -1.38
N ARG A 61 -10.71 13.16 -2.51
CA ARG A 61 -11.90 13.54 -3.27
C ARG A 61 -12.65 12.32 -3.80
N TYR A 62 -13.97 12.46 -3.89
CA TYR A 62 -14.80 11.52 -4.64
C TYR A 62 -14.86 11.95 -6.10
N SER A 63 -14.64 11.02 -7.03
CA SER A 63 -14.83 11.23 -8.46
C SER A 63 -16.21 10.74 -8.86
N GLU A 64 -17.14 11.66 -9.16
CA GLU A 64 -18.49 11.28 -9.63
C GLU A 64 -18.43 10.55 -11.00
N GLU A 65 -17.52 10.95 -11.88
CA GLU A 65 -17.33 10.30 -13.19
C GLU A 65 -16.82 8.85 -13.06
N GLY A 66 -15.92 8.61 -12.11
CA GLY A 66 -15.30 7.31 -11.90
C GLY A 66 -15.93 6.48 -10.78
N GLU A 67 -16.95 7.02 -10.11
CA GLU A 67 -17.60 6.47 -8.92
C GLU A 67 -16.62 5.93 -7.86
N CYS A 68 -15.50 6.62 -7.66
CA CYS A 68 -14.41 6.15 -6.79
C CYS A 68 -13.70 7.27 -6.03
N TRP A 69 -13.05 6.90 -4.94
CA TRP A 69 -12.22 7.79 -4.15
C TRP A 69 -10.80 7.89 -4.71
N LEU A 70 -10.30 9.12 -4.80
CA LEU A 70 -8.97 9.45 -5.25
C LEU A 70 -8.31 10.40 -4.25
N PHE A 71 -6.98 10.40 -4.22
CA PHE A 71 -6.24 11.44 -3.53
C PHE A 71 -4.95 11.79 -4.26
N THR A 72 -4.65 13.08 -4.32
CA THR A 72 -3.51 13.59 -5.06
C THR A 72 -2.24 13.44 -4.20
N VAL A 73 -1.19 12.85 -4.77
CA VAL A 73 0.07 12.62 -4.07
C VAL A 73 1.27 13.00 -4.92
N ALA A 74 2.24 13.69 -4.29
CA ALA A 74 3.50 14.05 -4.91
C ALA A 74 4.44 12.84 -4.99
N GLY A 75 4.75 12.41 -6.22
CA GLY A 75 5.73 11.36 -6.48
C GLY A 75 7.16 11.78 -6.14
N LYS A 76 8.10 10.84 -6.30
CA LYS A 76 9.52 11.13 -6.11
C LYS A 76 10.02 12.04 -7.24
N ASN A 77 10.67 13.14 -6.88
CA ASN A 77 11.36 13.99 -7.84
C ASN A 77 12.68 13.33 -8.27
N THR A 78 12.65 12.58 -9.36
CA THR A 78 13.84 11.89 -9.92
C THR A 78 14.58 12.71 -10.97
N ASP A 79 13.94 13.76 -11.49
CA ASP A 79 14.37 14.43 -12.72
C ASP A 79 14.80 15.90 -12.45
N GLY A 80 14.83 16.33 -11.19
CA GLY A 80 15.27 17.67 -10.78
C GLY A 80 14.25 18.80 -11.02
N GLY A 81 13.04 18.48 -11.49
CA GLY A 81 11.92 19.41 -11.69
C GLY A 81 10.90 19.37 -10.55
N ASP A 82 9.68 19.86 -10.76
CA ASP A 82 8.63 19.70 -9.73
C ASP A 82 8.23 18.22 -9.57
N PRO A 83 7.91 17.77 -8.34
CA PRO A 83 7.37 16.43 -8.13
C PRO A 83 6.16 16.17 -9.02
N LYS A 84 6.18 15.07 -9.78
CA LYS A 84 5.03 14.67 -10.59
C LYS A 84 3.89 14.26 -9.65
N MET A 85 2.78 14.99 -9.71
CA MET A 85 1.56 14.64 -8.99
C MET A 85 0.87 13.47 -9.70
N ARG A 86 0.18 12.63 -8.92
CA ARG A 86 -0.76 11.63 -9.43
C ARG A 86 -1.95 11.52 -8.50
N ASP A 87 -3.08 11.11 -9.06
CA ASP A 87 -4.23 10.68 -8.27
C ASP A 87 -4.11 9.18 -7.99
N ALA A 88 -3.93 8.84 -6.72
CA ALA A 88 -3.94 7.46 -6.24
C ALA A 88 -5.39 7.05 -5.93
N TRP A 89 -5.72 5.78 -6.17
CA TRP A 89 -7.02 5.22 -5.84
C TRP A 89 -7.09 4.81 -4.36
N MET A 90 -8.22 5.11 -3.72
CA MET A 90 -8.55 4.70 -2.36
C MET A 90 -9.81 3.81 -2.38
N PRO A 91 -9.76 2.62 -1.74
CA PRO A 91 -10.97 1.85 -1.49
C PRO A 91 -11.97 2.57 -0.58
N GLU A 92 -13.27 2.34 -0.79
CA GLU A 92 -14.33 2.99 0.01
C GLU A 92 -14.26 2.64 1.51
N ASP A 93 -13.85 1.43 1.88
CA ASP A 93 -13.66 1.03 3.28
C ASP A 93 -12.50 1.77 3.94
N VAL A 94 -11.43 2.03 3.20
CA VAL A 94 -10.30 2.84 3.66
C VAL A 94 -10.70 4.30 3.82
N GLU A 95 -11.41 4.88 2.84
CA GLU A 95 -11.93 6.24 2.98
C GLU A 95 -12.83 6.36 4.20
N ARG A 96 -13.76 5.43 4.38
CA ARG A 96 -14.68 5.43 5.54
C ARG A 96 -13.91 5.42 6.87
N ASN A 97 -12.83 4.64 6.95
CA ASN A 97 -11.97 4.61 8.13
C ASN A 97 -11.23 5.93 8.34
N VAL A 98 -10.63 6.50 7.27
CA VAL A 98 -9.94 7.79 7.30
C VAL A 98 -10.88 8.92 7.70
N SER A 99 -12.06 9.00 7.10
CA SER A 99 -13.11 9.97 7.42
C SER A 99 -13.55 9.89 8.88
N LYS A 100 -13.66 8.68 9.43
CA LYS A 100 -13.98 8.48 10.84
C LYS A 100 -12.82 8.96 11.73
N TYR A 101 -11.59 8.55 11.41
CA TYR A 101 -10.39 8.98 12.14
C TYR A 101 -10.23 10.50 12.15
N ALA A 102 -10.39 11.15 10.99
CA ALA A 102 -10.24 12.59 10.84
C ALA A 102 -11.24 13.34 11.71
N ARG A 103 -12.49 12.88 11.76
CA ARG A 103 -13.52 13.42 12.67
C ARG A 103 -13.13 13.25 14.13
N GLU A 104 -12.70 12.07 14.56
CA GLU A 104 -12.38 11.84 15.98
C GLU A 104 -11.06 12.48 16.44
N ARG A 105 -10.23 12.92 15.50
CA ARG A 105 -8.98 13.65 15.76
C ARG A 105 -9.09 15.14 15.44
N ASP A 106 -10.28 15.62 15.07
CA ASP A 106 -10.56 17.01 14.69
C ASP A 106 -9.58 17.56 13.63
N LEU A 107 -9.28 16.74 12.59
CA LEU A 107 -8.37 17.14 11.51
C LEU A 107 -9.05 18.13 10.56
N SER A 108 -8.29 19.12 10.12
CA SER A 108 -8.63 20.03 9.04
C SER A 108 -8.09 19.56 7.69
N ASP A 109 -8.53 20.19 6.60
CA ASP A 109 -8.15 19.82 5.23
C ASP A 109 -6.62 19.89 4.99
N ASP A 110 -5.93 20.81 5.66
CA ASP A 110 -4.48 20.99 5.55
C ASP A 110 -3.68 20.04 6.46
N ASP A 111 -4.36 19.32 7.37
CA ASP A 111 -3.68 18.43 8.30
C ASP A 111 -3.26 17.11 7.61
N PRO A 112 -2.01 16.67 7.79
CA PRO A 112 -1.58 15.36 7.30
C PRO A 112 -2.30 14.26 8.07
N LEU A 113 -2.80 13.25 7.36
CA LEU A 113 -3.41 12.06 7.98
C LEU A 113 -2.42 11.36 8.93
N VAL A 114 -1.14 11.37 8.54
CA VAL A 114 -0.04 10.70 9.24
C VAL A 114 1.11 11.68 9.45
N SER A 115 1.11 12.38 10.57
CA SER A 115 2.07 13.45 10.88
C SER A 115 3.39 12.93 11.50
N VAL A 116 4.11 12.08 10.75
CA VAL A 116 5.40 11.52 11.20
C VAL A 116 6.42 11.45 10.06
N SER A 117 7.70 11.25 10.40
CA SER A 117 8.73 11.06 9.38
C SER A 117 8.53 9.78 8.55
N PRO A 118 9.03 9.72 7.29
CA PRO A 118 9.05 8.48 6.52
C PRO A 118 9.78 7.31 7.22
N SER A 119 10.80 7.61 8.03
CA SER A 119 11.48 6.62 8.87
C SER A 119 10.58 6.05 9.95
N SER A 120 9.69 6.86 10.54
CA SER A 120 8.70 6.41 11.51
C SER A 120 7.69 5.46 10.88
N VAL A 121 7.20 5.78 9.67
CA VAL A 121 6.31 4.90 8.91
C VAL A 121 6.97 3.54 8.66
N ARG A 122 8.22 3.53 8.18
CA ARG A 122 8.99 2.29 7.98
C ARG A 122 9.19 1.50 9.27
N ARG A 123 9.41 2.19 10.39
CA ARG A 123 9.52 1.56 11.72
C ARG A 123 8.20 0.92 12.14
N TRP A 124 7.07 1.61 11.95
CA TRP A 124 5.75 1.07 12.31
C TRP A 124 5.40 -0.21 11.53
N VAL A 125 5.78 -0.29 10.26
CA VAL A 125 5.63 -1.54 9.48
C VAL A 125 6.43 -2.68 10.10
N ARG A 126 7.69 -2.44 10.50
CA ARG A 126 8.51 -3.48 11.15
C ARG A 126 7.97 -3.89 12.52
N GLU A 127 7.53 -2.93 13.33
CA GLU A 127 6.94 -3.19 14.65
C GLU A 127 5.65 -4.01 14.53
N ALA A 128 4.78 -3.66 13.59
CA ALA A 128 3.55 -4.41 13.33
C ALA A 128 3.85 -5.82 12.80
N ALA A 129 4.77 -5.95 11.84
CA ALA A 129 5.18 -7.24 11.30
C ALA A 129 5.78 -8.14 12.39
N GLN A 130 6.65 -7.60 13.25
CA GLN A 130 7.20 -8.32 14.40
C GLN A 130 6.07 -8.82 15.32
N SER A 131 5.13 -7.96 15.67
CA SER A 131 3.99 -8.33 16.54
C SER A 131 3.16 -9.46 15.94
N VAL A 132 2.92 -9.44 14.62
CA VAL A 132 2.20 -10.53 13.94
C VAL A 132 3.05 -11.80 13.90
N GLY A 133 4.36 -11.69 13.64
CA GLY A 133 5.30 -12.82 13.64
C GLY A 133 5.36 -13.54 14.98
N GLU A 134 5.43 -12.80 16.08
CA GLU A 134 5.39 -13.33 17.45
C GLU A 134 4.05 -14.02 17.74
N THR A 135 2.93 -13.41 17.34
CA THR A 135 1.58 -13.95 17.59
C THR A 135 1.28 -15.21 16.76
N THR A 136 1.80 -15.27 15.53
CA THR A 136 1.54 -16.36 14.58
C THR A 136 2.63 -17.43 14.57
N GLU A 137 3.65 -17.29 15.43
CA GLU A 137 4.84 -18.15 15.48
C GLU A 137 5.48 -18.34 14.09
N ASN A 138 5.59 -17.25 13.33
CA ASN A 138 6.05 -17.28 11.94
C ASN A 138 7.14 -16.23 11.68
N ASP A 139 8.39 -16.71 11.69
CA ASP A 139 9.59 -15.90 11.52
C ASP A 139 9.67 -15.16 10.19
N ARG A 140 8.92 -15.59 9.16
CA ARG A 140 8.92 -14.92 7.83
C ARG A 140 8.45 -13.47 7.91
N TRP A 141 7.63 -13.13 8.90
CA TRP A 141 7.20 -11.75 9.15
C TRP A 141 8.38 -10.81 9.46
N GLY A 142 9.48 -11.33 10.02
CA GLY A 142 10.69 -10.55 10.31
C GLY A 142 11.36 -9.96 9.06
N HIS A 143 11.02 -10.44 7.87
CA HIS A 143 11.54 -9.92 6.60
C HIS A 143 10.65 -8.82 5.97
N VAL A 144 9.43 -8.61 6.47
CA VAL A 144 8.47 -7.68 5.85
C VAL A 144 8.90 -6.22 6.03
N SER A 145 8.89 -5.48 4.93
CA SER A 145 9.19 -4.04 4.88
C SER A 145 8.13 -3.24 4.13
N SER A 146 8.16 -1.91 4.25
CA SER A 146 7.28 -1.01 3.50
C SER A 146 7.31 -1.21 1.98
N HIS A 147 8.45 -1.61 1.43
CA HIS A 147 8.56 -1.85 -0.01
C HIS A 147 7.76 -3.10 -0.44
N ASP A 148 7.69 -4.10 0.44
CA ASP A 148 6.93 -5.32 0.20
C ASP A 148 5.43 -5.06 0.22
N LEU A 149 4.94 -4.09 0.99
CA LEU A 149 3.52 -3.71 1.01
C LEU A 149 3.06 -3.17 -0.36
N ARG A 150 3.83 -2.23 -0.93
CA ARG A 150 3.55 -1.72 -2.28
C ARG A 150 3.68 -2.81 -3.34
N ARG A 151 4.65 -3.73 -3.19
CA ARG A 151 4.80 -4.88 -4.11
C ARG A 151 3.58 -5.78 -4.06
N SER A 152 3.18 -6.18 -2.85
CA SER A 152 2.00 -7.02 -2.61
C SER A 152 0.73 -6.39 -3.16
N TRP A 153 0.55 -5.07 -2.96
CA TRP A 153 -0.56 -4.32 -3.53
C TRP A 153 -0.57 -4.39 -5.07
N ALA A 154 0.56 -4.11 -5.72
CA ALA A 154 0.66 -4.13 -7.17
C ALA A 154 0.41 -5.53 -7.74
N THR A 155 1.06 -6.57 -7.18
CA THR A 155 0.90 -7.96 -7.60
C THR A 155 -0.54 -8.45 -7.40
N TRP A 156 -1.20 -8.07 -6.29
CA TRP A 156 -2.61 -8.41 -6.08
C TRP A 156 -3.50 -7.85 -7.18
N HIS A 157 -3.36 -6.56 -7.49
CA HIS A 157 -4.22 -5.93 -8.48
C HIS A 157 -3.92 -6.36 -9.92
N LEU A 158 -2.65 -6.62 -10.25
CA LEU A 158 -2.22 -6.99 -11.61
C LEU A 158 -2.37 -8.48 -11.92
N VAL A 159 -2.31 -9.35 -10.90
CA VAL A 159 -2.13 -10.80 -11.11
C VAL A 159 -3.16 -11.60 -10.32
N GLU A 160 -3.17 -11.47 -8.99
CA GLU A 160 -3.83 -12.46 -8.12
C GLU A 160 -5.34 -12.27 -7.95
N ARG A 161 -5.86 -11.05 -8.06
CA ARG A 161 -7.31 -10.81 -7.89
C ARG A 161 -8.13 -11.46 -9.02
N PRO A 162 -9.41 -11.81 -8.77
CA PRO A 162 -10.29 -12.45 -9.76
C PRO A 162 -10.41 -11.66 -11.06
N ASP A 163 -10.57 -10.33 -10.94
CA ASP A 163 -10.65 -9.37 -12.06
C ASP A 163 -9.41 -8.44 -12.05
N PRO A 164 -8.29 -8.86 -12.66
CA PRO A 164 -7.07 -8.07 -12.68
C PRO A 164 -7.31 -6.70 -13.29
N VAL A 165 -6.69 -5.69 -12.68
CA VAL A 165 -6.71 -4.33 -13.20
C VAL A 165 -5.78 -4.26 -14.41
N ASP A 166 -6.21 -3.59 -15.47
CA ASP A 166 -5.37 -3.40 -16.63
C ASP A 166 -4.09 -2.62 -16.28
N VAL A 167 -3.01 -2.94 -16.99
CA VAL A 167 -1.68 -2.38 -16.69
C VAL A 167 -1.66 -0.85 -16.83
N ARG A 168 -2.44 -0.25 -17.74
CA ARG A 168 -2.42 1.21 -17.94
C ARG A 168 -3.11 1.94 -16.78
N THR A 169 -4.22 1.41 -16.30
CA THR A 169 -4.87 1.91 -15.08
C THR A 169 -3.95 1.78 -13.89
N MET A 170 -3.29 0.63 -13.69
CA MET A 170 -2.32 0.45 -12.61
C MET A 170 -1.14 1.42 -12.71
N MET A 171 -0.61 1.64 -13.93
CA MET A 171 0.45 2.62 -14.18
C MET A 171 0.03 4.03 -13.76
N ALA A 172 -1.21 4.44 -14.08
CA ALA A 172 -1.74 5.74 -13.74
C ALA A 172 -1.85 5.94 -12.22
N ILE A 173 -2.54 5.05 -11.51
CA ILE A 173 -2.79 5.21 -10.05
C ILE A 173 -1.52 4.97 -9.22
N GLY A 174 -0.62 4.11 -9.69
CA GLY A 174 0.64 3.84 -9.00
C GLY A 174 1.76 4.81 -9.36
N GLY A 175 1.65 5.58 -10.45
CA GLY A 175 2.70 6.51 -10.87
C GLY A 175 3.91 5.82 -11.49
N TRP A 176 3.69 4.83 -12.34
CA TRP A 176 4.74 4.22 -13.16
C TRP A 176 4.77 4.87 -14.55
N SER A 177 5.93 5.37 -14.96
CA SER A 177 6.10 6.11 -16.21
C SER A 177 6.30 5.23 -17.45
N SER A 178 6.54 3.93 -17.28
CA SER A 178 6.78 2.99 -18.38
C SER A 178 6.42 1.56 -18.01
N TYR A 179 6.21 0.72 -19.03
CA TYR A 179 6.03 -0.72 -18.84
C TYR A 179 7.22 -1.39 -18.15
N SER A 180 8.45 -0.97 -18.47
CA SER A 180 9.66 -1.47 -17.79
C SER A 180 9.70 -1.14 -16.29
N ALA A 181 9.02 -0.08 -15.85
CA ALA A 181 8.97 0.29 -14.44
C ALA A 181 7.96 -0.53 -13.64
N ILE A 182 6.90 -1.03 -14.29
CA ILE A 182 5.86 -1.86 -13.66
C ILE A 182 6.11 -3.36 -13.84
N GLU A 183 6.89 -3.76 -14.86
CA GLU A 183 7.29 -5.15 -15.11
C GLU A 183 7.79 -5.92 -13.87
N PRO A 184 8.59 -5.33 -12.95
CA PRO A 184 9.02 -6.04 -11.74
C PRO A 184 7.91 -6.42 -10.74
N TYR A 185 6.67 -6.01 -11.00
CA TYR A 185 5.47 -6.33 -10.22
C TYR A 185 4.53 -7.31 -10.93
N LEU A 186 4.85 -7.68 -12.17
CA LEU A 186 4.14 -8.69 -12.97
C LEU A 186 4.75 -10.07 -12.70
N ASP A 187 4.66 -10.55 -11.46
CA ASP A 187 5.10 -11.90 -11.13
C ASP A 187 4.27 -12.96 -11.88
N ALA A 188 4.85 -14.14 -12.08
CA ALA A 188 4.12 -15.26 -12.67
C ALA A 188 2.89 -15.59 -11.81
N PRO A 189 1.71 -15.76 -12.42
CA PRO A 189 0.49 -16.07 -11.67
C PRO A 189 0.62 -17.41 -10.95
N THR A 190 -0.01 -17.51 -9.77
CA THR A 190 -0.14 -18.80 -9.07
C THR A 190 -0.93 -19.81 -9.90
N GLU A 191 -0.71 -21.12 -9.68
CA GLU A 191 -1.47 -22.16 -10.39
C GLU A 191 -2.98 -22.04 -10.15
N ALA A 192 -3.37 -21.72 -8.92
CA ALA A 192 -4.77 -21.43 -8.58
C ALA A 192 -5.33 -20.28 -9.41
N ARG A 193 -4.52 -19.22 -9.60
CA ARG A 193 -4.90 -18.08 -10.44
C ARG A 193 -5.02 -18.46 -11.92
N ILE A 194 -4.08 -19.26 -12.44
CA ILE A 194 -4.12 -19.78 -13.81
C ILE A 194 -5.41 -20.58 -14.03
N GLY A 195 -5.72 -21.51 -13.11
CA GLY A 195 -6.95 -22.30 -13.16
C GLY A 195 -8.21 -21.43 -13.17
N ALA A 196 -8.27 -20.42 -12.31
CA ALA A 196 -9.40 -19.48 -12.27
C ALA A 196 -9.51 -18.58 -13.50
N ALA A 197 -8.40 -18.23 -14.16
CA ALA A 197 -8.38 -17.38 -15.35
C ALA A 197 -8.88 -18.10 -16.62
N MET A 198 -8.68 -19.42 -16.66
CA MET A 198 -8.89 -20.24 -17.86
C MET A 198 -10.17 -21.09 -17.81
N ALA A 199 -10.93 -21.01 -16.72
CA ALA A 199 -12.21 -21.70 -16.52
C ALA A 199 -13.37 -20.92 -17.14
#